data_AF-A0A382WUF1-F1
#
_entry.id   AF-A0A382WUF1-F1
#
_cell.length_a   1.000
_cell.length_b   1.000
_cell.length_c   1.000
_cell.angle_alpha   90.00
_cell.angle_beta   90.00
_cell.angle_gamma   90.00
#
_symmetry.space_group_name_H-M   'P 1'
#
loop_
_entity.id
_entity.type
_entity.pdbx_description
1 polymer ?
#
loop_
_entity_poly.entity_id
_entity_poly.type
_entity_poly.pdbx_seq_one_letter_code
_entity_poly.pdbx_strand_id
1 'polypeptide(L)'
;MKFELKSVIRWFDSGYHPTEYDNAEDQVDLARCISMIILHIGCFGVIWVGWSWFAVSLAVVLYFTRMFAITGFLHRYFSHRTFKANRFMQFIFAIL
;
A
#
# COMPACT_ATOMS: atom_id res chain seq x y z
N MET A 1 -11.80 -7.96 20.38
CA MET A 1 -10.77 -8.61 19.54
C MET A 1 -11.31 -9.93 19.01
N LYS A 2 -11.92 -9.96 17.83
CA LYS A 2 -12.36 -11.21 17.18
C LYS A 2 -11.53 -11.43 15.93
N PHE A 3 -10.85 -12.56 15.83
CA PHE A 3 -10.16 -12.98 14.61
C PHE A 3 -11.16 -13.74 13.76
N GLU A 4 -11.86 -13.02 12.88
CA GLU A 4 -12.85 -13.61 11.98
C GLU A 4 -12.17 -14.00 10.66
N LEU A 5 -12.41 -15.22 10.16
CA LEU A 5 -11.87 -15.69 8.88
C LEU A 5 -12.28 -14.76 7.71
N LYS A 6 -13.46 -14.12 7.82
CA LYS A 6 -13.95 -13.10 6.90
C LYS A 6 -13.05 -11.85 6.85
N SER A 7 -12.35 -11.51 7.94
CA SER A 7 -11.42 -10.37 8.00
C SER A 7 -10.17 -10.61 7.15
N VAL A 8 -9.71 -11.86 7.04
CA VAL A 8 -8.60 -12.23 6.15
C VAL A 8 -9.01 -12.09 4.69
N ILE A 9 -10.25 -12.44 4.34
CA ILE A 9 -10.78 -12.26 2.99
C ILE A 9 -10.94 -10.76 2.66
N ARG A 10 -11.44 -9.97 3.62
CA ARG A 10 -11.53 -8.49 3.53
C ARG A 10 -10.17 -7.79 3.46
N TRP A 11 -9.09 -8.46 3.85
CA TRP A 11 -7.74 -7.93 3.66
C TRP A 11 -7.34 -7.93 2.17
N PHE A 12 -7.81 -8.91 1.40
CA PHE A 12 -7.64 -8.94 -0.06
C PHE A 12 -8.73 -8.16 -0.81
N ASP A 13 -9.95 -8.11 -0.28
CA ASP A 13 -11.06 -7.37 -0.86
C ASP A 13 -11.10 -5.91 -0.36
N SER A 14 -10.39 -5.04 -1.07
CA SER A 14 -10.40 -3.59 -0.81
C SER A 14 -11.73 -2.89 -1.15
N GLY A 15 -12.63 -3.56 -1.88
CA GLY A 15 -13.95 -3.04 -2.27
C GLY A 15 -15.04 -3.25 -1.22
N TYR A 16 -14.72 -3.91 -0.10
CA TYR A 16 -15.67 -4.11 0.98
C TYR A 16 -16.04 -2.77 1.65
N HIS A 17 -17.18 -2.23 1.27
CA HIS A 17 -17.87 -1.16 1.99
C HIS A 17 -18.93 -1.80 2.89
N PRO A 18 -18.83 -1.70 4.23
CA PRO A 18 -19.93 -2.10 5.09
C PRO A 18 -21.15 -1.23 4.71
N THR A 19 -22.21 -1.89 4.25
CA THR A 19 -23.45 -1.24 3.78
C THR A 19 -24.34 -0.74 4.92
N GLU A 20 -23.90 -0.89 6.17
CA GLU A 20 -24.65 -0.50 7.36
C GLU A 20 -23.73 0.27 8.31
N TYR A 21 -24.05 1.54 8.52
CA TYR A 21 -23.67 2.30 9.72
C TYR A 21 -24.47 1.78 10.93
N ASP A 22 -24.53 0.47 11.11
CA ASP A 22 -25.27 -0.14 12.21
C ASP A 22 -24.29 -0.37 13.35
N ASN A 23 -24.27 0.57 14.30
CA ASN A 23 -23.92 0.44 15.73
C ASN A 23 -22.77 -0.52 16.11
N ALA A 24 -21.86 -0.80 15.19
CA ALA A 24 -20.70 -1.63 15.41
C ALA A 24 -19.69 -0.72 16.09
N GLU A 25 -19.50 -0.94 17.39
CA GLU A 25 -18.34 -0.49 18.15
C GLU A 25 -17.11 -0.43 17.23
N ASP A 26 -16.25 0.58 17.39
CA ASP A 26 -14.94 0.69 16.72
C ASP A 26 -14.06 -0.52 17.07
N GLN A 27 -14.36 -1.67 16.46
CA GLN A 27 -13.68 -2.91 16.70
C GLN A 27 -12.44 -2.93 15.83
N VAL A 28 -11.30 -3.01 16.49
CA VAL A 28 -9.99 -3.12 15.84
C VAL A 28 -9.98 -4.37 14.95
N ASP A 29 -9.85 -4.17 13.64
CA ASP A 29 -9.65 -5.24 12.65
C ASP A 29 -8.24 -5.82 12.81
N LEU A 30 -8.14 -6.86 13.64
CA LEU A 30 -6.89 -7.53 13.95
C LEU A 30 -6.17 -8.04 12.69
N ALA A 31 -6.88 -8.45 11.64
CA ALA A 31 -6.24 -8.96 10.43
C ALA A 31 -5.45 -7.84 9.71
N ARG A 32 -6.03 -6.64 9.60
CA ARG A 32 -5.34 -5.46 9.08
C ARG A 32 -4.15 -5.07 9.95
N CYS A 33 -4.32 -5.03 11.28
CA CYS A 33 -3.22 -4.73 12.20
C CYS A 33 -2.06 -5.73 12.09
N ILE A 34 -2.35 -7.04 12.01
CA ILE A 34 -1.33 -8.09 11.88
C ILE A 34 -0.53 -7.89 10.59
N SER A 35 -1.17 -7.59 9.45
CA SER A 35 -0.46 -7.33 8.19
C SER A 35 0.54 -6.18 8.31
N MET A 36 0.15 -5.09 8.97
CA MET A 36 1.03 -3.94 9.22
C MET A 36 2.19 -4.32 10.14
N ILE A 37 1.93 -5.06 11.22
CA ILE A 37 2.97 -5.51 12.16
C ILE A 37 4.00 -6.39 11.45
N ILE A 38 3.55 -7.36 10.64
CA ILE A 38 4.44 -8.28 9.91
C ILE A 38 5.38 -7.51 8.97
N LEU A 39 4.86 -6.52 8.22
CA LEU A 39 5.67 -5.70 7.32
C LEU A 39 6.80 -4.96 8.06
N HIS A 40 6.52 -4.40 9.25
CA HIS A 40 7.51 -3.67 10.03
C HIS A 40 8.53 -4.61 10.68
N ILE A 41 8.09 -5.74 11.23
CA ILE A 41 9.01 -6.75 11.78
C ILE A 41 9.93 -7.30 10.68
N GLY A 42 9.43 -7.39 9.44
CA GLY A 42 10.23 -7.77 8.27
C GLY A 42 11.47 -6.91 8.05
N CYS A 43 11.48 -5.65 8.49
CA CYS A 43 12.67 -4.78 8.40
C CYS A 43 13.85 -5.33 9.23
N PHE A 44 13.60 -6.05 10.32
CA PHE A 44 14.66 -6.69 11.11
C PHE A 44 15.34 -7.86 10.39
N GLY A 45 14.78 -8.33 9.26
CA GLY A 45 15.42 -9.32 8.38
C GLY A 45 16.81 -8.91 7.91
N VAL A 46 17.13 -7.61 7.91
CA VAL A 46 18.47 -7.08 7.61
C VAL A 46 19.56 -7.64 8.53
N ILE A 47 19.22 -8.04 9.76
CA ILE A 47 20.19 -8.61 10.71
C ILE A 47 20.72 -9.96 10.21
N TRP A 48 19.90 -10.75 9.52
CA TRP A 48 20.28 -12.06 8.98
C TRP A 48 20.85 -11.98 7.56
N VAL A 49 20.25 -11.16 6.69
CA VAL A 49 20.61 -11.07 5.26
C VAL A 49 21.82 -10.12 5.04
N GLY A 50 22.09 -9.23 5.99
CA GLY A 50 23.09 -8.17 5.86
C GLY A 50 22.59 -6.99 5.02
N TRP A 51 23.45 -5.98 4.87
CA TRP A 51 23.15 -4.78 4.07
C TRP A 51 24.20 -4.59 2.97
N SER A 52 23.81 -3.92 1.88
CA SER A 52 24.73 -3.55 0.80
C SER A 52 24.39 -2.16 0.26
N TRP A 53 25.40 -1.47 -0.28
CA TRP A 53 25.20 -0.18 -0.95
C TRP A 53 24.25 -0.27 -2.14
N PHE A 54 24.22 -1.41 -2.83
CA PHE A 54 23.26 -1.67 -3.90
C PHE A 54 21.82 -1.70 -3.36
N ALA A 55 21.57 -2.44 -2.26
CA ALA A 55 20.24 -2.51 -1.65
C ALA A 55 19.76 -1.14 -1.16
N VAL A 56 20.65 -0.37 -0.52
CA VAL A 56 20.34 1.00 -0.07
C VAL A 56 20.02 1.91 -1.27
N SER A 57 20.85 1.88 -2.31
CA SER A 57 20.64 2.71 -3.51
C SER A 57 19.32 2.35 -4.19
N LEU A 58 19.01 1.06 -4.31
CA LEU A 58 17.75 0.59 -4.88
C LEU A 58 16.55 1.04 -4.06
N ALA A 59 16.62 0.94 -2.73
CA ALA A 59 15.56 1.41 -1.83
C ALA A 59 15.30 2.91 -2.01
N VAL A 60 16.36 3.73 -2.10
CA VAL A 60 16.25 5.18 -2.33
C VAL A 60 15.61 5.49 -3.69
N VAL A 61 16.07 4.85 -4.77
CA VAL A 61 15.52 5.06 -6.11
C VAL A 61 14.04 4.66 -6.16
N LEU A 62 13.68 3.51 -5.59
CA LEU A 62 12.30 3.05 -5.54
C LEU A 62 11.43 4.00 -4.71
N TYR A 63 11.92 4.48 -3.57
CA TYR A 63 11.20 5.44 -2.74
C TYR A 63 10.82 6.70 -3.51
N PHE A 64 11.80 7.36 -4.14
CA PHE A 64 11.54 8.60 -4.88
C PHE A 64 10.67 8.36 -6.12
N THR A 65 10.92 7.27 -6.85
CA THR A 65 10.12 6.93 -8.04
C THR A 65 8.67 6.68 -7.68
N ARG A 66 8.41 5.91 -6.60
CA ARG A 66 7.06 5.64 -6.09
C ARG A 66 6.39 6.89 -5.55
N MET A 67 7.12 7.71 -4.80
CA MET A 67 6.58 8.97 -4.26
C MET A 67 6.14 9.89 -5.40
N PHE A 68 6.92 9.99 -6.48
CA PHE A 68 6.55 10.76 -7.67
C PHE A 68 5.33 10.15 -8.40
N ALA A 69 5.31 8.84 -8.61
CA ALA A 69 4.19 8.17 -9.27
C ALA A 69 2.88 8.33 -8.49
N ILE A 70 2.91 8.15 -7.17
CA ILE A 70 1.72 8.28 -6.32
C ILE A 70 1.23 9.73 -6.30
N THR A 71 2.11 10.69 -6.04
CA THR A 71 1.69 12.10 -5.87
C THR A 71 1.35 12.77 -7.21
N GLY A 72 2.18 12.56 -8.23
CA GLY A 72 2.03 13.17 -9.54
C GLY A 72 1.01 12.48 -10.43
N PHE A 73 1.00 11.14 -10.44
CA PHE A 73 0.15 10.38 -11.35
C PHE A 73 -1.08 9.80 -10.67
N LEU A 74 -0.95 8.98 -9.62
CA LEU A 74 -2.11 8.40 -8.94
C LEU A 74 -3.06 9.49 -8.42
N HIS A 75 -2.54 10.39 -7.59
CA HIS A 75 -3.34 11.45 -6.99
C HIS A 75 -3.74 12.52 -8.01
N ARG A 76 -2.76 13.14 -8.67
CA ARG A 76 -3.00 14.36 -9.45
C ARG A 76 -3.51 14.09 -10.88
N TYR A 77 -3.09 12.99 -11.52
CA TYR A 77 -3.51 12.64 -12.88
C TYR A 77 -4.74 11.71 -12.89
N PHE A 78 -4.69 10.56 -12.21
CA PHE A 78 -5.78 9.57 -12.25
C PHE A 78 -7.00 10.00 -11.42
N SER A 79 -6.80 10.48 -10.18
CA SER A 79 -7.94 10.92 -9.34
C SER A 79 -8.45 12.32 -9.69
N HIS A 80 -7.55 13.30 -9.84
CA HIS A 80 -7.96 14.71 -10.02
C HIS A 80 -7.83 15.26 -11.45
N ARG A 81 -7.26 14.51 -12.41
CA ARG A 81 -7.15 14.88 -13.84
C ARG A 81 -6.65 16.31 -14.13
N THR A 82 -5.74 16.82 -13.31
CA THR A 82 -5.31 18.23 -13.38
C THR A 82 -4.36 18.56 -14.54
N PHE A 83 -3.86 17.55 -15.26
CA PHE A 83 -3.03 17.70 -16.46
C PHE A 83 -3.24 16.53 -17.42
N LYS A 84 -2.73 16.65 -18.65
CA LYS A 84 -2.78 15.60 -19.68
C LYS A 84 -1.40 14.98 -19.86
N ALA A 85 -1.33 13.64 -19.89
CA ALA A 85 -0.13 12.87 -20.20
C ALA A 85 -0.37 12.02 -21.47
N ASN A 86 0.68 11.70 -22.23
CA ASN A 86 0.57 10.76 -23.36
C ASN A 86 0.22 9.34 -22.84
N ARG A 87 -0.49 8.53 -23.65
CA ARG A 87 -0.90 7.15 -23.33
C ARG A 87 0.26 6.27 -22.86
N PHE A 88 1.45 6.47 -23.43
CA PHE A 88 2.65 5.75 -23.00
C PHE A 88 3.02 6.04 -21.53
N MET A 89 3.00 7.32 -21.12
CA MET A 89 3.28 7.71 -19.75
C MET A 89 2.18 7.23 -18.80
N GLN A 90 0.92 7.31 -19.22
CA GLN A 90 -0.19 6.78 -18.43
C GLN A 90 -0.01 5.29 -18.14
N PHE A 91 0.39 4.51 -19.13
CA PHE A 91 0.62 3.08 -18.96
C PHE A 91 1.77 2.80 -17.98
N ILE A 92 2.91 3.47 -18.13
CA ILE A 92 4.06 3.31 -17.23
C ILE A 92 3.66 3.60 -15.78
N PHE A 93 3.03 4.76 -15.54
CA PHE A 93 2.65 5.19 -14.19
C PHE A 93 1.37 4.52 -13.65
N ALA A 94 0.64 3.76 -14.48
CA ALA A 94 -0.45 2.90 -14.01
C ALA A 94 0.07 1.56 -13.49
N ILE A 95 1.16 1.04 -14.06
CA ILE A 95 1.81 -0.19 -13.61
C ILE A 95 2.69 0.05 -12.38
N LEU A 96 3.30 1.23 -12.31
CA LEU A 96 4.21 1.62 -11.23
C LEU A 96 3.44 2.06 -9.99
#